data_AF-A0A955E461-F1
#
_entry.id   AF-A0A955E461-F1
#
_cell.length_a   1.000
_cell.length_b   1.000
_cell.length_c   1.000
_cell.angle_alpha   90.00
_cell.angle_beta   90.00
_cell.angle_gamma   90.00
#
_symmetry.space_group_name_H-M   'P 1'
#
loop_
_entity.id
_entity.type
_entity.pdbx_description
1 polymer ?
#
loop_
_entity_poly.entity_id
_entity_poly.type
_entity_poly.pdbx_seq_one_letter_code
_entity_poly.pdbx_strand_id
1 'polypeptide(L)'
;MKYSTLVTLAVAPLAVATVAQGSIVTIRDIAIDGLQPVDPTFSTGTGNATVVINTDTRFVEISGTFEGLTSTVIGAHLHGPADFGEFSPRVILPLEFVGDTSGSFSAARTVSPTNLGYILDSLSYINIHTNNHPSGEIRGQVVVPSPGSAGLLLLLPAFATRRSRR
;
A
#
# COMPACT_ATOMS: atom_id res chain seq x y z
N MET A 1 -10.78 -59.63 -36.50
CA MET A 1 -10.97 -58.17 -36.52
C MET A 1 -11.63 -57.77 -35.21
N LYS A 2 -10.91 -57.07 -34.32
CA LYS A 2 -11.42 -56.68 -32.98
C LYS A 2 -11.52 -55.16 -32.94
N TYR A 3 -12.73 -54.63 -32.78
CA TYR A 3 -12.98 -53.20 -32.57
C TYR A 3 -12.74 -52.89 -31.08
N SER A 4 -11.82 -51.97 -30.79
CA SER A 4 -11.60 -51.45 -29.44
C SER A 4 -12.09 -50.00 -29.44
N THR A 5 -13.23 -49.77 -28.77
CA THR A 5 -13.79 -48.45 -28.55
C THR A 5 -13.03 -47.79 -27.41
N LEU A 6 -12.24 -46.76 -27.70
CA LEU A 6 -11.63 -45.88 -26.71
C LEU A 6 -12.68 -44.88 -26.24
N VAL A 7 -13.04 -44.93 -24.96
CA VAL A 7 -13.83 -43.89 -24.29
C VAL A 7 -12.86 -42.85 -23.73
N THR A 8 -12.78 -41.69 -24.36
CA THR A 8 -11.97 -40.57 -23.89
C THR A 8 -12.74 -39.83 -22.80
N LEU A 9 -12.29 -39.93 -21.55
CA LEU A 9 -12.85 -39.17 -20.44
C LEU A 9 -12.29 -37.74 -20.50
N ALA A 10 -13.09 -36.77 -20.95
CA ALA A 10 -12.72 -35.37 -20.93
C ALA A 10 -12.77 -34.85 -19.47
N VAL A 11 -11.61 -34.57 -18.88
CA VAL A 11 -11.50 -33.87 -17.60
C VAL A 11 -11.61 -32.38 -17.90
N ALA A 12 -12.75 -31.77 -17.54
CA ALA A 12 -12.91 -30.32 -17.61
C ALA A 12 -12.03 -29.65 -16.54
N PRO A 13 -11.26 -28.60 -16.86
CA PRO A 13 -10.52 -27.86 -15.85
C PRO A 13 -11.51 -27.12 -14.94
N LEU A 14 -11.44 -27.39 -13.63
CA LEU A 14 -12.09 -26.55 -12.62
C LEU A 14 -11.43 -25.16 -12.68
N ALA A 15 -12.15 -24.17 -13.19
CA ALA A 15 -11.79 -22.77 -13.01
C ALA A 15 -11.95 -22.43 -11.52
N VAL A 16 -10.83 -22.27 -10.81
CA VAL A 16 -10.84 -21.70 -9.46
C VAL A 16 -11.13 -20.21 -9.64
N ALA A 17 -12.35 -19.78 -9.30
CA ALA A 17 -12.68 -18.37 -9.22
C ALA A 17 -11.84 -17.75 -8.10
N THR A 18 -10.90 -16.88 -8.45
CA THR A 18 -10.23 -16.03 -7.48
C THR A 18 -11.27 -15.09 -6.89
N VAL A 19 -11.56 -15.24 -5.60
CA VAL A 19 -12.41 -14.30 -4.86
C VAL A 19 -11.71 -12.94 -4.95
N ALA A 20 -12.36 -11.94 -5.55
CA ALA A 20 -11.87 -10.57 -5.54
C ALA A 20 -11.75 -10.11 -4.08
N GLN A 21 -10.52 -9.97 -3.58
CA GLN A 21 -10.27 -9.46 -2.23
C GLN A 21 -10.57 -7.96 -2.19
N GLY A 22 -11.70 -7.62 -1.57
CA GLY A 22 -11.83 -6.49 -0.65
C GLY A 22 -12.28 -5.15 -1.23
N SER A 23 -13.52 -4.75 -0.92
CA SER A 23 -14.00 -3.36 -1.00
C SER A 23 -13.24 -2.39 -0.09
N ILE A 24 -12.46 -2.91 0.89
CA ILE A 24 -11.66 -2.12 1.84
C ILE A 24 -10.21 -2.61 1.85
N VAL A 25 -9.26 -1.70 1.68
CA VAL A 25 -7.82 -1.91 1.86
C VAL A 25 -7.37 -1.08 3.07
N THR A 26 -6.66 -1.72 4.01
CA THR A 26 -6.14 -1.04 5.20
C THR A 26 -4.62 -1.21 5.26
N ILE A 27 -3.91 -0.09 5.34
CA ILE A 27 -2.47 0.01 5.42
C ILE A 27 -2.16 0.60 6.79
N ARG A 28 -1.47 -0.16 7.63
CA ARG A 28 -1.11 0.24 8.99
C ARG A 28 0.38 0.47 9.10
N ASP A 29 0.77 1.13 10.18
CA ASP A 29 2.16 1.25 10.59
C ASP A 29 3.06 1.89 9.52
N ILE A 30 2.52 2.84 8.76
CA ILE A 30 3.30 3.61 7.78
C ILE A 30 4.28 4.48 8.56
N ALA A 31 5.54 4.07 8.57
CA ALA A 31 6.62 4.83 9.18
C ALA A 31 6.89 6.11 8.37
N ILE A 32 7.00 7.23 9.09
CA ILE A 32 7.31 8.55 8.52
C ILE A 32 8.60 9.04 9.17
N ASP A 33 9.61 9.36 8.35
CA ASP A 33 10.92 9.79 8.84
C ASP A 33 11.64 10.72 7.84
N GLY A 34 12.76 11.32 8.26
CA GLY A 34 13.56 12.25 7.45
C GLY A 34 14.55 11.58 6.47
N LEU A 35 14.55 10.25 6.35
CA LEU A 35 15.49 9.48 5.52
C LEU A 35 14.87 8.97 4.21
N GLN A 36 13.55 8.89 4.13
CA GLN A 36 12.82 8.42 2.94
C GLN A 36 12.79 9.37 1.72
N PRO A 37 12.94 10.71 1.84
CA PRO A 37 13.01 11.60 0.66
C PRO A 37 14.24 11.35 -0.24
N VAL A 38 14.17 11.79 -1.50
CA VAL A 38 15.30 11.72 -2.47
C VAL A 38 16.57 12.36 -1.93
N ASP A 39 16.40 13.52 -1.29
CA ASP A 39 17.40 14.26 -0.56
C ASP A 39 17.01 14.21 0.92
N PRO A 40 17.57 13.27 1.71
CA PRO A 40 17.25 13.13 3.12
C PRO A 40 17.43 14.45 3.88
N THR A 41 16.45 14.80 4.70
CA THR A 41 16.53 15.98 5.58
C THR A 41 17.41 15.70 6.80
N PHE A 42 17.64 14.42 7.11
CA PHE A 42 18.29 13.96 8.33
C PHE A 42 17.62 14.47 9.61
N SER A 43 16.36 14.91 9.53
CA SER A 43 15.56 15.24 10.70
C SER A 43 15.43 14.00 11.59
N THR A 44 15.49 14.21 12.90
CA THR A 44 15.17 13.19 13.91
C THR A 44 13.65 13.04 14.12
N GLY A 45 12.84 13.84 13.42
CA GLY A 45 11.40 13.76 13.48
C GLY A 45 10.91 12.41 12.99
N THR A 46 9.85 11.91 13.63
CA THR A 46 9.24 10.64 13.30
C THR A 46 7.72 10.76 13.29
N GLY A 47 7.06 9.84 12.60
CA GLY A 47 5.62 9.72 12.64
C GLY A 47 5.13 8.32 12.25
N ASN A 48 3.84 8.12 12.43
CA ASN A 48 3.15 6.90 12.07
C ASN A 48 1.80 7.25 11.46
N ALA A 49 1.36 6.48 10.46
CA ALA A 49 0.04 6.64 9.88
C ALA A 49 -0.67 5.32 9.58
N THR A 50 -2.00 5.41 9.52
CA THR A 50 -2.89 4.40 8.97
C THR A 50 -3.67 5.02 7.80
N VAL A 51 -3.83 4.26 6.72
CA VAL A 51 -4.64 4.60 5.56
C VAL A 51 -5.69 3.51 5.34
N VAL A 52 -6.96 3.89 5.25
CA VAL A 52 -8.09 3.01 4.94
C VAL A 52 -8.73 3.48 3.65
N ILE A 53 -8.91 2.57 2.70
CA ILE A 53 -9.37 2.86 1.35
C ILE A 53 -10.58 1.99 1.06
N ASN A 54 -11.71 2.62 0.75
CA ASN A 54 -12.81 1.95 0.08
C ASN A 54 -12.61 2.02 -1.43
N THR A 55 -12.31 0.89 -2.08
CA THR A 55 -11.98 0.86 -3.50
C THR A 55 -13.19 1.04 -4.41
N ASP A 56 -14.39 0.73 -3.92
CA ASP A 56 -15.65 0.89 -4.68
C ASP A 56 -16.10 2.34 -4.70
N THR A 57 -16.03 3.02 -3.55
CA THR A 57 -16.48 4.41 -3.40
C THR A 57 -15.35 5.42 -3.62
N ARG A 58 -14.09 4.96 -3.66
CA ARG A 58 -12.85 5.78 -3.66
C ARG A 58 -12.70 6.63 -2.41
N PHE A 59 -13.39 6.28 -1.32
CA PHE A 59 -13.27 6.98 -0.06
C PHE A 59 -11.95 6.59 0.62
N VAL A 60 -11.14 7.59 0.95
CA VAL A 60 -9.84 7.41 1.60
C VAL A 60 -9.87 8.12 2.95
N GLU A 61 -9.53 7.39 4.00
CA GLU A 61 -9.33 7.89 5.34
C GLU A 61 -7.85 7.73 5.73
N ILE A 62 -7.25 8.80 6.23
CA ILE A 62 -5.86 8.86 6.68
C ILE A 62 -5.87 9.44 8.08
N SER A 63 -5.12 8.82 8.99
CA SER A 63 -4.85 9.37 10.32
C SER A 63 -3.43 9.02 10.75
N GLY A 64 -2.80 9.92 11.49
CA GLY A 64 -1.45 9.69 11.99
C GLY A 64 -0.99 10.74 12.99
N THR A 65 0.19 10.49 13.53
CA THR A 65 0.88 11.38 14.47
C THR A 65 2.31 11.63 14.01
N PHE A 66 2.87 12.74 14.47
CA PHE A 66 4.29 13.08 14.31
C PHE A 66 4.84 13.68 15.59
N GLU A 67 6.14 13.57 15.77
CA GLU A 67 6.87 14.16 16.88
C GLU A 67 8.32 14.45 16.50
N GLY A 68 8.98 15.29 17.28
CA GLY A 68 10.41 15.57 17.14
C GLY A 68 10.79 16.38 15.89
N LEU A 69 9.85 17.10 15.28
CA LEU A 69 10.16 17.99 14.16
C LEU A 69 11.10 19.12 14.59
N THR A 70 11.93 19.59 13.67
CA THR A 70 12.97 20.59 13.89
C THR A 70 12.42 22.02 14.00
N SER A 71 11.19 22.24 13.52
CA SER A 71 10.47 23.51 13.61
C SER A 71 8.96 23.28 13.49
N THR A 72 8.17 24.33 13.71
CA THR A 72 6.71 24.30 13.61
C THR A 72 6.22 23.69 12.31
N VAL A 73 5.29 22.75 12.41
CA VAL A 73 4.54 22.21 11.28
C VAL A 73 3.74 23.30 10.57
N ILE A 74 3.80 23.31 9.24
CA ILE A 74 3.08 24.27 8.40
C ILE A 74 2.20 23.60 7.34
N GLY A 75 2.28 22.28 7.22
CA GLY A 75 1.48 21.54 6.24
C GLY A 75 1.61 20.03 6.41
N ALA A 76 0.57 19.31 5.99
CA ALA A 76 0.57 17.86 5.87
C ALA A 76 -0.21 17.48 4.61
N HIS A 77 0.39 16.63 3.76
CA HIS A 77 -0.19 16.28 2.46
C HIS A 77 0.05 14.80 2.13
N LEU A 78 -0.90 14.21 1.42
CA LEU A 78 -0.64 13.04 0.58
C LEU A 78 -0.21 13.52 -0.81
N HIS A 79 0.98 13.15 -1.24
CA HIS A 79 1.55 13.49 -2.55
C HIS A 79 1.57 12.28 -3.51
N GLY A 80 1.68 12.57 -4.81
CA GLY A 80 1.96 11.56 -5.83
C GLY A 80 1.55 12.01 -7.25
N PRO A 81 1.86 11.21 -8.30
CA PRO A 81 2.56 9.94 -8.22
C PRO A 81 4.07 10.11 -7.97
N ALA A 82 4.67 9.23 -7.16
CA ALA A 82 6.11 9.09 -7.00
C ALA A 82 6.45 7.71 -6.43
N ASP A 83 7.50 7.08 -6.98
CA ASP A 83 8.14 5.90 -6.40
C ASP A 83 8.81 6.22 -5.05
N PHE A 84 9.25 5.17 -4.35
CA PHE A 84 10.06 5.33 -3.16
C PHE A 84 11.34 6.11 -3.48
N GLY A 85 11.62 7.15 -2.69
CA GLY A 85 12.77 8.02 -2.91
C GLY A 85 12.64 8.99 -4.09
N GLU A 86 11.49 9.06 -4.78
CA GLU A 86 11.25 10.03 -5.88
C GLU A 86 10.36 11.18 -5.42
N PHE A 87 10.50 12.38 -6.01
CA PHE A 87 9.74 13.56 -5.60
C PHE A 87 8.56 13.89 -6.52
N SER A 88 7.43 14.31 -5.94
CA SER A 88 6.29 14.88 -6.69
C SER A 88 5.67 16.07 -5.97
N PRO A 89 5.61 17.27 -6.58
CA PRO A 89 5.01 18.45 -5.95
C PRO A 89 3.48 18.37 -5.90
N ARG A 90 2.87 17.38 -6.57
CA ARG A 90 1.43 17.28 -6.73
C ARG A 90 0.77 16.72 -5.48
N VAL A 91 -0.15 17.50 -4.91
CA VAL A 91 -0.99 17.10 -3.78
C VAL A 91 -2.16 16.25 -4.30
N ILE A 92 -2.27 15.02 -3.80
CA ILE A 92 -3.42 14.14 -3.98
C ILE A 92 -4.53 14.54 -3.00
N LEU A 93 -4.16 14.78 -1.73
CA LEU A 93 -5.09 15.11 -0.66
C LEU A 93 -4.40 16.02 0.37
N PRO A 94 -4.94 17.22 0.67
CA PRO A 94 -4.53 17.97 1.85
C PRO A 94 -5.01 17.28 3.12
N LEU A 95 -4.14 17.25 4.14
CA LEU A 95 -4.42 16.67 5.44
C LEU A 95 -4.58 17.80 6.45
N GLU A 96 -5.66 17.75 7.23
CA GLU A 96 -5.80 18.62 8.40
C GLU A 96 -4.74 18.21 9.43
N PHE A 97 -4.12 19.18 10.09
CA PHE A 97 -3.10 18.92 11.12
C PHE A 97 -3.28 19.83 12.33
N VAL A 98 -2.85 19.34 13.49
CA VAL A 98 -2.82 20.09 14.74
C VAL A 98 -1.50 19.79 15.43
N GLY A 99 -0.78 20.82 15.88
CA GLY A 99 0.47 20.67 16.60
C GLY A 99 1.46 21.79 16.35
N ASP A 100 2.67 21.60 16.85
CA ASP A 100 3.84 22.45 16.61
C ASP A 100 4.99 21.58 16.09
N THR A 101 5.93 21.19 16.95
CA THR A 101 6.98 20.20 16.62
C THR A 101 6.52 18.75 16.80
N SER A 102 5.34 18.56 17.41
CA SER A 102 4.65 17.28 17.59
C SER A 102 3.15 17.50 17.47
N GLY A 103 2.42 16.48 17.03
CA GLY A 103 1.01 16.63 16.72
C GLY A 103 0.39 15.45 15.97
N SER A 104 -0.75 15.72 15.35
CA SER A 104 -1.51 14.75 14.56
C SER A 104 -1.99 15.34 13.24
N PHE A 105 -2.33 14.45 12.31
CA PHE A 105 -2.95 14.81 11.05
C PHE A 105 -4.02 13.79 10.65
N SER A 106 -4.98 14.24 9.83
CA SER A 106 -6.02 13.38 9.30
C SER A 106 -6.68 13.92 8.03
N ALA A 107 -7.32 13.04 7.28
CA ALA A 107 -8.27 13.39 6.23
C ALA A 107 -9.25 12.24 5.99
N ALA A 108 -10.47 12.55 5.57
CA ALA A 108 -11.48 11.56 5.19
C ALA A 108 -12.28 12.08 4.00
N ARG A 109 -11.90 11.70 2.77
CA ARG A 109 -12.48 12.24 1.54
C ARG A 109 -12.50 11.22 0.40
N THR A 110 -13.44 11.38 -0.52
CA THR A 110 -13.42 10.70 -1.81
C THR A 110 -12.35 11.30 -2.72
N VAL A 111 -11.55 10.47 -3.36
CA VAL A 111 -10.53 10.91 -4.34
C VAL A 111 -10.95 10.61 -5.79
N SER A 112 -10.30 11.26 -6.76
CA SER A 112 -10.52 10.95 -8.18
C SER A 112 -10.08 9.52 -8.51
N PRO A 113 -10.60 8.89 -9.59
CA PRO A 113 -10.16 7.56 -10.01
C PRO A 113 -8.64 7.49 -10.23
N THR A 114 -8.06 8.52 -10.85
CA THR A 114 -6.61 8.60 -11.08
C THR A 114 -5.83 8.67 -9.77
N ASN A 115 -6.31 9.43 -8.79
CA ASN A 115 -5.68 9.49 -7.47
C ASN A 115 -5.76 8.14 -6.73
N LEU A 116 -6.92 7.47 -6.80
CA LEU A 116 -7.03 6.13 -6.24
C LEU A 116 -6.02 5.19 -6.88
N GLY A 117 -5.88 5.22 -8.21
CA GLY A 117 -4.86 4.44 -8.93
C GLY A 117 -3.45 4.65 -8.38
N TYR A 118 -3.01 5.90 -8.25
CA TYR A 118 -1.69 6.19 -7.68
C TYR A 118 -1.50 5.68 -6.25
N ILE A 119 -2.54 5.72 -5.42
CA ILE A 119 -2.46 5.18 -4.06
C ILE A 119 -2.34 3.65 -4.11
N LEU A 120 -3.20 2.98 -4.89
CA LEU A 120 -3.23 1.53 -5.01
C LEU A 120 -1.95 0.96 -5.64
N ASP A 121 -1.32 1.71 -6.54
CA ASP A 121 -0.04 1.35 -7.17
C ASP A 121 1.17 1.67 -6.28
N SER A 122 0.94 2.08 -5.02
CA SER A 122 1.99 2.47 -4.06
C SER A 122 2.85 3.66 -4.51
N LEU A 123 2.31 4.52 -5.37
CA LEU A 123 2.96 5.72 -5.91
C LEU A 123 2.60 6.98 -5.11
N SER A 124 2.26 6.84 -3.83
CA SER A 124 1.89 7.98 -2.99
C SER A 124 2.61 7.96 -1.65
N TYR A 125 2.80 9.15 -1.08
CA TYR A 125 3.49 9.31 0.19
C TYR A 125 2.88 10.43 1.03
N ILE A 126 2.88 10.22 2.34
CA ILE A 126 2.54 11.25 3.32
C ILE A 126 3.78 12.11 3.51
N ASN A 127 3.61 13.43 3.49
CA ASN A 127 4.67 14.40 3.68
C ASN A 127 4.25 15.43 4.73
N ILE A 128 5.09 15.68 5.71
CA ILE A 128 4.89 16.69 6.76
C ILE A 128 5.89 17.82 6.54
N HIS A 129 5.39 19.03 6.43
CA HIS A 129 6.15 20.22 6.08
C HIS A 129 6.35 21.10 7.31
N THR A 130 7.52 21.72 7.43
CA THR A 130 7.84 22.64 8.52
C THR A 130 8.46 23.93 7.99
N ASN A 131 8.64 24.92 8.87
CA ASN A 131 9.31 26.18 8.51
C ASN A 131 10.73 25.94 7.96
N ASN A 132 11.50 25.03 8.57
CA ASN A 132 12.86 24.71 8.13
C ASN A 132 12.90 23.80 6.89
N HIS A 133 11.84 23.01 6.67
CA HIS A 133 11.74 22.11 5.53
C HIS A 133 10.40 22.30 4.78
N PRO A 134 10.21 23.41 4.03
CA PRO A 134 8.94 23.71 3.37
C PRO A 134 8.56 22.69 2.29
N SER A 135 9.54 22.02 1.68
CA SER A 135 9.31 20.94 0.71
C SER A 135 8.93 19.59 1.34
N GLY A 136 9.05 19.48 2.67
CA GLY A 136 8.84 18.26 3.44
C GLY A 136 9.99 17.98 4.39
N GLU A 137 9.71 17.88 5.68
CA GLU A 137 10.69 17.47 6.70
C GLU A 137 10.78 15.95 6.83
N ILE A 138 9.63 15.29 6.92
CA ILE A 138 9.53 13.83 7.09
C ILE A 138 8.49 13.26 6.12
N ARG A 139 8.77 12.04 5.64
CA ARG A 139 7.97 11.35 4.62
C ARG A 139 7.74 9.89 4.99
N GLY A 140 6.55 9.37 4.65
CA GLY A 140 6.23 7.94 4.69
C GLY A 140 5.57 7.46 3.39
N GLN A 141 6.16 6.48 2.72
CA GLN A 141 5.56 5.87 1.53
C GLN A 141 4.32 5.05 1.88
N VAL A 142 3.23 5.21 1.13
CA VAL A 142 2.01 4.40 1.27
C VAL A 142 2.18 3.15 0.41
N VAL A 143 2.59 2.04 1.03
CA VAL A 143 2.81 0.76 0.35
C VAL A 143 1.58 -0.12 0.51
N VAL A 144 0.94 -0.45 -0.61
CA VAL A 144 -0.22 -1.32 -0.65
C VAL A 144 0.24 -2.77 -0.82
N PRO A 145 -0.08 -3.69 0.12
CA PRO A 145 0.31 -5.09 -0.01
C PRO A 145 -0.40 -5.74 -1.19
N SER A 146 0.34 -6.47 -2.02
CA SER A 146 -0.25 -7.19 -3.16
C SER A 146 -1.22 -8.29 -2.67
N PRO A 147 -2.38 -8.52 -3.33
CA PRO A 147 -3.37 -9.53 -2.93
C PRO A 147 -2.92 -11.01 -2.94
N GLY A 148 -1.63 -11.33 -3.09
CA GLY A 148 -1.16 -12.70 -3.34
C GLY A 148 -0.16 -13.29 -2.32
N SER A 149 0.41 -12.50 -1.42
CA SER A 149 1.60 -12.93 -0.67
C SER A 149 1.31 -13.84 0.54
N ALA A 150 0.04 -14.06 0.89
CA ALA A 150 -0.35 -14.84 2.06
C ALA A 150 -0.57 -16.35 1.79
N GLY A 151 -0.45 -16.83 0.54
CA GLY A 151 -0.99 -18.14 0.14
C GLY A 151 -0.03 -19.16 -0.50
N LEU A 152 1.23 -18.82 -0.81
CA LEU A 152 2.11 -19.75 -1.55
C LEU A 152 2.96 -20.64 -0.63
N LEU A 153 2.34 -21.36 0.30
CA LEU A 153 2.99 -22.46 1.02
C LEU A 153 2.73 -23.79 0.30
N LEU A 154 3.61 -24.11 -0.65
CA LEU A 154 4.01 -25.43 -1.15
C LEU A 154 2.96 -26.58 -1.11
N LEU A 155 2.17 -26.73 -2.18
CA LEU A 155 1.63 -28.03 -2.57
C LEU A 155 2.69 -28.80 -3.36
N LEU A 156 3.55 -29.56 -2.65
CA LEU A 156 4.36 -30.59 -3.29
C LEU A 156 3.44 -31.77 -3.68
N PRO A 157 3.45 -32.25 -4.93
CA PRO A 157 2.78 -33.51 -5.26
C PRO A 157 3.59 -34.66 -4.65
N ALA A 158 3.01 -35.35 -3.67
CA ALA A 158 3.54 -36.61 -3.17
C ALA A 158 3.47 -37.66 -4.29
N PHE A 159 4.60 -37.96 -4.93
CA PHE A 159 4.72 -39.08 -5.86
C PHE A 159 4.67 -40.38 -5.05
N ALA A 160 3.50 -41.03 -5.03
CA ALA A 160 3.35 -42.36 -4.45
C ALA A 160 3.99 -43.40 -5.39
N THR A 161 5.21 -43.85 -5.08
CA THR A 161 5.78 -45.02 -5.76
C THR A 161 5.12 -46.29 -5.21
N ARG A 162 4.07 -46.76 -5.89
CA ARG A 162 3.52 -48.09 -5.69
C ARG A 162 4.48 -49.11 -6.31
N ARG A 163 5.37 -49.70 -5.49
CA ARG A 163 6.18 -50.84 -5.92
C ARG A 163 5.29 -52.09 -5.90
N SER A 164 4.85 -52.53 -7.07
CA SER A 164 4.11 -53.79 -7.23
C SER A 164 5.03 -54.94 -7.63
N ARG A 165 4.91 -56.07 -6.91
CA ARG A 165 5.27 -57.46 -7.27
C ARG A 165 6.78 -57.77 -7.29
N ARG A 166 7.24 -58.94 -6.83
CA ARG A 166 6.65 -60.29 -6.84
C ARG A 166 6.62 -60.94 -5.46
#